data_AF-A0A520HG53-F1
#
_entry.id   AF-A0A520HG53-F1
#
_cell.length_a   1.000
_cell.length_b   1.000
_cell.length_c   1.000
_cell.angle_alpha   90.00
_cell.angle_beta   90.00
_cell.angle_gamma   90.00
#
_symmetry.space_group_name_H-M   'P 1'
#
loop_
_entity.id
_entity.type
_entity.pdbx_description
1 polymer ?
#
loop_
_entity_poly.entity_id
_entity_poly.type
_entity_poly.pdbx_seq_one_letter_code
_entity_poly.pdbx_strand_id
1 'polypeptide(L)'
;LKVLMEQIIEHSNGLPIIFPVHPRTAKNLTGLGISAPNLHFVEPLSYLEFNYLVERAKMVVTDSGGITEETTVLGVPCITLRDNTERPETITVGTNELIGTNPKAIKPAFEKLFAGDWKKGGIPELWDGKTAQRIVEHLLKIQAEGLNK
;
A
#
# COMPACT_ATOMS: atom_id res chain seq x y z
N LEU A 1 16.37 -2.82 7.14
CA LEU A 1 16.11 -2.00 5.93
C LEU A 1 16.93 -2.43 4.72
N LYS A 2 18.27 -2.38 4.74
CA LYS A 2 19.12 -2.81 3.60
C LYS A 2 18.73 -4.18 3.02
N VAL A 3 18.65 -5.20 3.88
CA VAL A 3 18.25 -6.56 3.48
C VAL A 3 16.84 -6.62 2.88
N LEU A 4 15.89 -5.82 3.39
CA LEU A 4 14.53 -5.77 2.80
C LEU A 4 14.57 -5.19 1.39
N MET A 5 15.28 -4.08 1.21
CA MET A 5 15.45 -3.45 -0.11
C MET A 5 16.15 -4.38 -1.10
N GLU A 6 17.22 -5.07 -0.67
CA GLU A 6 17.93 -6.05 -1.48
C GLU A 6 17.00 -7.18 -1.94
N GLN A 7 16.15 -7.71 -1.05
CA GLN A 7 15.17 -8.73 -1.45
C GLN A 7 14.11 -8.19 -2.42
N ILE A 8 13.62 -6.95 -2.25
CA ILE A 8 12.68 -6.34 -3.20
C ILE A 8 13.34 -6.17 -4.57
N ILE A 9 14.57 -5.66 -4.61
CA ILE A 9 15.33 -5.45 -5.84
C ILE A 9 15.57 -6.79 -6.55
N GLU A 10 16.10 -7.79 -5.83
CA GLU A 10 16.44 -9.11 -6.35
C GLU A 10 15.22 -9.80 -6.98
N HIS A 11 14.07 -9.79 -6.30
CA HIS A 11 12.89 -10.54 -6.74
C HIS A 11 11.95 -9.74 -7.65
N SER A 12 12.22 -8.46 -7.93
CA SER A 12 11.41 -7.60 -8.81
C SER A 12 11.42 -8.00 -10.30
N ASN A 13 12.19 -9.02 -10.70
CA ASN A 13 12.40 -9.42 -12.10
C ASN A 13 12.85 -8.25 -13.00
N GLY A 14 13.62 -7.31 -12.44
CA GLY A 14 14.12 -6.13 -13.16
C GLY A 14 13.07 -5.08 -13.47
N LEU A 15 11.82 -5.23 -12.98
CA LEU A 15 10.80 -4.19 -13.12
C LEU A 15 11.25 -2.90 -12.40
N PRO A 16 10.84 -1.71 -12.90
CA PRO A 16 11.10 -0.46 -12.21
C PRO A 16 10.48 -0.44 -10.81
N ILE A 17 11.28 -0.10 -9.81
CA ILE A 17 10.88 0.14 -8.43
C ILE A 17 10.88 1.65 -8.22
N ILE A 18 9.69 2.24 -8.12
CA ILE A 18 9.55 3.66 -7.80
C ILE A 18 9.39 3.78 -6.29
N PHE A 19 10.32 4.48 -5.65
CA PHE A 19 10.30 4.71 -4.21
C PHE A 19 10.22 6.22 -3.93
N PRO A 20 9.00 6.78 -3.77
CA PRO A 20 8.79 8.15 -3.33
C PRO A 20 9.32 8.35 -1.91
N VAL A 21 10.35 9.18 -1.76
CA VAL A 21 11.04 9.36 -0.50
C VAL A 21 11.70 10.74 -0.44
N HIS A 22 11.71 11.36 0.75
CA HIS A 22 12.36 12.65 0.91
C HIS A 22 13.86 12.57 0.55
N PRO A 23 14.43 13.55 -0.16
CA PRO A 23 15.81 13.50 -0.68
C PRO A 23 16.88 13.26 0.40
N ARG A 24 16.63 13.74 1.63
CA ARG A 24 17.48 13.41 2.79
C ARG A 24 17.54 11.90 3.07
N THR A 25 16.41 11.22 3.05
CA THR A 25 16.34 9.77 3.30
C THR A 25 16.90 9.01 2.10
N ALA A 26 16.63 9.44 0.87
CA ALA A 26 17.27 8.88 -0.33
C ALA A 26 18.80 8.87 -0.22
N LYS A 27 19.40 10.02 0.14
CA LYS A 27 20.86 10.14 0.33
C LYS A 27 21.40 9.17 1.38
N ASN A 28 20.69 9.00 2.49
CA ASN A 28 21.07 8.03 3.53
C ASN A 28 21.03 6.59 2.99
N LEU A 29 20.00 6.22 2.23
CA LEU A 29 19.87 4.89 1.62
C LEU A 29 20.99 4.61 0.61
N THR A 30 21.31 5.58 -0.26
CA THR A 30 22.45 5.49 -1.16
C THR A 30 23.77 5.36 -0.40
N GLY A 31 23.93 6.11 0.70
CA GLY A 31 25.11 6.02 1.58
C GLY A 31 25.26 4.65 2.27
N LEU A 32 24.18 3.88 2.42
CA LEU A 32 24.19 2.50 2.92
C LEU A 32 24.54 1.47 1.82
N GLY A 33 24.83 1.93 0.60
CA GLY A 33 25.11 1.10 -0.56
C GLY A 33 23.87 0.50 -1.21
N ILE A 34 22.67 1.03 -0.92
CA ILE A 34 21.43 0.59 -1.55
C ILE A 34 21.30 1.34 -2.87
N SER A 35 21.57 0.65 -3.97
CA SER A 35 21.43 1.17 -5.34
C SER A 35 21.22 0.00 -6.29
N ALA A 36 20.38 0.21 -7.31
CA ALA A 36 20.17 -0.74 -8.39
C ALA A 36 19.70 0.01 -9.65
N PRO A 37 19.99 -0.51 -10.86
CA PRO A 37 19.59 0.17 -12.11
C PRO A 37 18.08 0.39 -12.25
N ASN A 38 17.27 -0.48 -11.64
CA ASN A 38 15.80 -0.42 -11.65
C ASN A 38 15.22 0.23 -10.37
N LEU A 39 16.05 0.73 -9.45
CA LEU A 39 15.57 1.43 -8.26
C LEU A 39 15.61 2.94 -8.48
N HIS A 40 14.45 3.58 -8.42
CA HIS A 40 14.29 5.01 -8.62
C HIS A 40 13.78 5.67 -7.35
N PHE A 41 14.67 6.40 -6.66
CA PHE A 41 14.24 7.34 -5.63
C PHE A 41 13.66 8.57 -6.30
N VAL A 42 12.40 8.87 -6.01
CA VAL A 42 11.72 10.08 -6.52
C VAL A 42 11.28 10.95 -5.36
N GLU A 43 11.13 12.25 -5.61
CA GLU A 43 10.60 13.18 -4.62
C GLU A 43 9.18 12.76 -4.19
N PRO A 44 8.75 13.12 -2.95
CA PRO A 44 7.38 12.89 -2.51
C PRO A 44 6.37 13.45 -3.52
N LEU A 45 5.37 12.64 -3.87
CA LEU A 45 4.39 12.94 -4.90
C LEU A 45 3.14 13.58 -4.30
N SER A 46 2.42 14.36 -5.10
CA SER A 46 1.07 14.78 -4.72
C SER A 46 0.11 13.58 -4.70
N TYR A 47 -1.03 13.73 -4.04
CA TYR A 47 -2.00 12.64 -3.87
C TYR A 47 -2.41 11.97 -5.18
N LEU A 48 -2.73 12.77 -6.20
CA LEU A 48 -3.19 12.25 -7.50
C LEU A 48 -2.06 11.57 -8.28
N GLU A 49 -0.85 12.11 -8.23
CA GLU A 49 0.33 11.50 -8.86
C GLU A 49 0.68 10.17 -8.20
N PHE A 50 0.63 10.10 -6.87
CA PHE A 50 0.86 8.87 -6.13
C PHE A 50 -0.19 7.80 -6.49
N ASN A 51 -1.47 8.14 -6.48
CA ASN A 51 -2.55 7.21 -6.86
C ASN A 51 -2.45 6.75 -8.31
N TYR A 52 -2.05 7.63 -9.23
CA TYR A 52 -1.81 7.25 -10.62
C TYR A 52 -0.75 6.16 -10.76
N LEU A 53 0.33 6.23 -9.98
CA LEU A 53 1.37 5.20 -9.93
C LEU A 53 0.86 3.92 -9.28
N VAL A 54 0.15 4.02 -8.15
CA VAL A 54 -0.42 2.86 -7.44
C VAL A 54 -1.34 2.06 -8.35
N GLU A 55 -2.30 2.73 -9.01
CA GLU A 55 -3.27 2.09 -9.93
C GLU A 55 -2.59 1.30 -11.06
N ARG A 56 -1.38 1.70 -11.47
CA ARG A 56 -0.61 1.08 -12.56
C ARG A 56 0.51 0.16 -12.08
N ALA A 57 0.70 0.04 -10.76
CA ALA A 57 1.75 -0.79 -10.21
C ALA A 57 1.43 -2.27 -10.40
N LYS A 58 2.46 -3.08 -10.67
CA LYS A 58 2.33 -4.54 -10.65
C LYS A 58 2.01 -5.04 -9.23
N MET A 59 2.60 -4.37 -8.23
CA MET A 59 2.38 -4.57 -6.80
C MET A 59 2.86 -3.33 -6.04
N VAL A 60 2.28 -3.09 -4.87
CA VAL A 60 2.78 -2.13 -3.88
C VAL A 60 3.39 -2.86 -2.69
N VAL A 61 4.53 -2.38 -2.21
CA VAL A 61 5.18 -2.82 -0.98
C VAL A 61 5.14 -1.66 0.01
N THR A 62 4.50 -1.83 1.17
CA THR A 62 4.27 -0.71 2.09
C THR A 62 4.23 -1.14 3.56
N ASP A 63 4.37 -0.19 4.47
CA ASP A 63 4.02 -0.31 5.89
C ASP A 63 2.82 0.60 6.26
N SER A 64 2.27 1.35 5.31
CA SER A 64 1.20 2.32 5.52
C SER A 64 -0.19 1.70 5.42
N GLY A 65 -0.98 1.82 6.49
CA GLY A 65 -2.39 1.38 6.50
C GLY A 65 -3.23 2.06 5.42
N GLY A 66 -3.09 3.37 5.23
CA GLY A 66 -3.85 4.09 4.19
C GLY A 66 -3.59 3.57 2.78
N ILE A 67 -2.34 3.21 2.47
CA ILE A 67 -1.99 2.64 1.15
C ILE A 67 -2.57 1.23 0.98
N THR A 68 -2.69 0.45 2.06
CA THR A 68 -3.36 -0.87 1.99
C THR A 68 -4.85 -0.75 1.68
N GLU A 69 -5.50 0.34 2.12
CA GLU A 69 -6.89 0.64 1.79
C GLU A 69 -7.02 1.07 0.32
N GLU A 70 -6.16 1.98 -0.14
CA GLU A 70 -6.16 2.46 -1.54
C GLU A 70 -5.90 1.35 -2.55
N THR A 71 -4.88 0.53 -2.32
CA THR A 71 -4.56 -0.64 -3.18
C THR A 71 -5.70 -1.65 -3.24
N THR A 72 -6.43 -1.83 -2.13
CA THR A 72 -7.61 -2.70 -2.09
C THR A 72 -8.73 -2.15 -2.98
N VAL A 73 -9.04 -0.85 -2.90
CA VAL A 73 -10.07 -0.23 -3.76
C VAL A 73 -9.67 -0.27 -5.23
N LEU A 74 -8.39 -0.07 -5.53
CA LEU A 74 -7.85 -0.07 -6.88
C LEU A 74 -7.62 -1.47 -7.46
N GLY A 75 -7.79 -2.53 -6.68
CA GLY A 75 -7.55 -3.91 -7.13
C GLY A 75 -6.08 -4.23 -7.40
N VAL A 76 -5.15 -3.51 -6.76
CA VAL A 76 -3.71 -3.64 -6.96
C VAL A 76 -3.12 -4.58 -5.90
N PRO A 77 -2.33 -5.60 -6.28
CA PRO A 77 -1.61 -6.43 -5.33
C PRO A 77 -0.79 -5.61 -4.33
N CYS A 78 -0.87 -5.95 -3.04
CA CYS A 78 -0.16 -5.21 -2.00
C CYS A 78 0.44 -6.18 -0.97
N ILE A 79 1.67 -5.92 -0.53
CA ILE A 79 2.24 -6.57 0.66
C ILE A 79 2.51 -5.53 1.73
N THR A 80 2.19 -5.90 2.98
CA THR A 80 2.48 -5.09 4.15
C THR A 80 3.67 -5.66 4.93
N LEU A 81 4.69 -4.83 5.13
CA LEU A 81 5.91 -5.15 5.89
C LEU A 81 5.76 -4.80 7.39
N ARG A 82 4.71 -5.34 8.04
CA ARG A 82 4.42 -5.19 9.47
C ARG A 82 4.03 -6.53 10.07
N ASP A 83 4.18 -6.70 11.38
CA ASP A 83 3.75 -7.92 12.07
C ASP A 83 2.26 -7.90 12.47
N ASN A 84 1.62 -6.73 12.38
CA ASN A 84 0.19 -6.53 12.67
C ASN A 84 -0.41 -5.44 11.76
N THR A 85 -1.73 -5.41 11.69
CA THR A 85 -2.49 -4.38 10.97
C THR A 85 -3.78 -4.03 11.71
N GLU A 86 -4.15 -2.75 11.62
CA GLU A 86 -5.44 -2.19 12.00
C GLU A 86 -6.50 -2.27 10.88
N ARG A 87 -6.13 -2.83 9.71
CA ARG A 87 -6.97 -2.97 8.51
C ARG A 87 -7.11 -4.43 8.04
N PRO A 88 -7.61 -5.36 8.87
CA PRO A 88 -7.70 -6.78 8.51
C PRO A 88 -8.53 -7.04 7.25
N GLU A 89 -9.51 -6.19 6.94
CA GLU A 89 -10.35 -6.25 5.75
C GLU A 89 -9.55 -6.14 4.44
N THR A 90 -8.40 -5.45 4.45
CA THR A 90 -7.50 -5.39 3.28
C THR A 90 -6.87 -6.77 2.99
N ILE A 91 -6.79 -7.63 4.01
CA ILE A 91 -6.24 -8.99 3.92
C ILE A 91 -7.34 -10.00 3.64
N THR A 92 -8.46 -9.94 4.37
CA THR A 92 -9.52 -10.95 4.26
C THR A 92 -10.39 -10.76 3.03
N VAL A 93 -10.65 -9.51 2.64
CA VAL A 93 -11.48 -9.16 1.48
C VAL A 93 -10.64 -8.55 0.36
N GLY A 94 -9.73 -7.63 0.71
CA GLY A 94 -8.94 -6.85 -0.24
C GLY A 94 -7.79 -7.60 -0.88
N THR A 95 -6.83 -6.84 -1.41
CA THR A 95 -5.69 -7.36 -2.19
C THR A 95 -4.40 -7.49 -1.38
N ASN A 96 -4.38 -7.03 -0.12
CA ASN A 96 -3.17 -6.94 0.70
C ASN A 96 -2.78 -8.28 1.35
N GLU A 97 -1.49 -8.57 1.48
CA GLU A 97 -0.96 -9.67 2.29
C GLU A 97 0.00 -9.14 3.35
N LEU A 98 -0.28 -9.43 4.62
CA LEU A 98 0.59 -9.10 5.74
C LEU A 98 1.67 -10.18 5.87
N ILE A 99 2.89 -9.86 5.46
CA ILE A 99 3.97 -10.85 5.37
C ILE A 99 4.97 -10.76 6.53
N GLY A 100 4.74 -9.86 7.50
CA GLY A 100 5.65 -9.63 8.61
C GLY A 100 6.86 -8.78 8.23
N THR A 101 7.83 -8.72 9.14
CA THR A 101 9.08 -7.96 8.95
C THR A 101 10.27 -8.82 8.53
N ASN A 102 10.10 -10.14 8.41
CA ASN A 102 11.17 -11.06 8.01
C ASN A 102 11.45 -10.95 6.50
N PRO A 103 12.64 -10.52 6.04
CA PRO A 103 12.96 -10.38 4.62
C PRO A 103 12.76 -11.64 3.79
N LYS A 104 12.87 -12.83 4.41
CA LYS A 104 12.66 -14.11 3.72
C LYS A 104 11.22 -14.29 3.21
N ALA A 105 10.25 -13.52 3.71
CA ALA A 105 8.88 -13.56 3.27
C ALA A 105 8.64 -12.81 1.94
N ILE A 106 9.59 -11.97 1.49
CA ILE A 106 9.45 -11.20 0.24
C ILE A 106 9.48 -12.12 -0.98
N LYS A 107 10.47 -13.03 -1.05
CA LYS A 107 10.62 -13.97 -2.16
C LYS A 107 9.32 -14.74 -2.49
N PRO A 108 8.68 -15.47 -1.55
CA PRO A 108 7.47 -16.23 -1.87
C PRO A 108 6.30 -15.33 -2.28
N ALA A 109 6.20 -14.10 -1.75
CA ALA A 109 5.17 -13.15 -2.17
C ALA A 109 5.37 -12.69 -3.62
N PHE A 110 6.62 -12.42 -4.02
CA PHE A 110 6.95 -12.06 -5.41
C PHE A 110 6.78 -13.26 -6.36
N GLU A 111 7.16 -14.47 -5.95
CA GLU A 111 6.92 -15.69 -6.74
C GLU A 111 5.42 -15.89 -7.01
N LYS A 112 4.57 -15.74 -5.98
CA LYS A 112 3.11 -15.79 -6.11
C LYS A 112 2.58 -14.70 -7.07
N LEU A 113 3.09 -13.48 -6.95
CA LEU A 113 2.71 -12.36 -7.83
C LEU A 113 3.02 -12.67 -9.30
N PHE A 114 4.22 -13.16 -9.59
CA PHE A 114 4.66 -13.42 -10.98
C PHE A 114 4.08 -14.70 -11.57
N ALA A 115 3.72 -15.67 -10.75
CA ALA A 115 2.93 -16.83 -11.17
C ALA A 115 1.50 -16.46 -11.60
N GLY A 116 1.02 -15.26 -11.23
CA GLY A 116 -0.37 -14.83 -11.46
C GLY A 116 -1.35 -15.35 -10.42
N ASP A 117 -0.85 -15.91 -9.31
CA ASP A 117 -1.63 -16.52 -8.24
C ASP A 117 -2.03 -15.51 -7.15
N TRP A 118 -1.89 -14.22 -7.42
CA TRP A 118 -2.32 -13.18 -6.50
C TRP A 118 -3.84 -13.18 -6.37
N LYS A 119 -4.34 -13.02 -5.15
CA LYS A 119 -5.79 -12.94 -4.92
C LYS A 119 -6.38 -11.73 -5.65
N LYS A 120 -7.53 -11.91 -6.29
CA LYS A 120 -8.22 -10.84 -7.03
C LYS A 120 -8.73 -9.72 -6.10
N GLY A 121 -9.00 -10.04 -4.83
CA GLY A 121 -9.59 -9.13 -3.86
C GLY A 121 -11.02 -8.70 -4.21
N GLY A 122 -11.64 -7.96 -3.31
CA GLY A 122 -12.91 -7.28 -3.50
C GLY A 122 -12.94 -5.96 -2.72
N ILE A 123 -14.01 -5.19 -2.89
CA ILE A 123 -14.24 -3.94 -2.15
C ILE A 123 -14.96 -4.29 -0.84
N PRO A 124 -14.36 -3.99 0.34
CA PRO A 124 -15.03 -4.18 1.62
C PRO A 124 -16.37 -3.45 1.72
N GLU A 125 -17.25 -3.95 2.59
CA GLU A 125 -18.56 -3.32 2.82
C GLU A 125 -18.40 -1.85 3.23
N LEU A 126 -19.29 -0.99 2.72
CA LEU A 126 -19.32 0.47 2.95
C LEU A 126 -18.16 1.27 2.34
N TRP A 127 -17.22 0.63 1.63
CA TRP A 127 -16.17 1.32 0.85
C TRP A 127 -16.71 1.77 -0.52
N ASP A 128 -17.90 2.35 -0.53
CA ASP A 128 -18.66 2.69 -1.74
C ASP A 128 -18.59 4.19 -2.09
N GLY A 129 -17.67 4.91 -1.48
CA GLY A 129 -17.47 6.36 -1.68
C GLY A 129 -18.54 7.24 -1.05
N LYS A 130 -19.49 6.71 -0.26
CA LYS A 130 -20.59 7.48 0.34
C LYS A 130 -20.36 7.89 1.79
N THR A 131 -19.15 7.74 2.32
CA THR A 131 -18.81 8.04 3.72
C THR A 131 -19.17 9.47 4.11
N ALA A 132 -18.79 10.47 3.30
CA ALA A 132 -19.07 11.88 3.60
C ALA A 132 -20.58 12.15 3.70
N GLN A 133 -21.37 11.62 2.77
CA GLN A 133 -22.83 11.74 2.80
C GLN A 133 -23.42 11.15 4.08
N ARG A 134 -23.05 9.92 4.45
CA ARG A 134 -23.54 9.26 5.67
C ARG A 134 -23.18 10.03 6.94
N ILE A 135 -21.97 10.58 7.01
CA ILE A 135 -21.53 11.39 8.15
C ILE A 135 -22.39 12.65 8.26
N VAL A 136 -22.58 13.39 7.17
CA VAL A 136 -23.41 14.60 7.17
C VAL A 136 -24.85 14.30 7.56
N GLU A 137 -25.45 13.24 7.00
CA GLU A 137 -26.80 12.79 7.37
C GLU A 137 -26.91 12.47 8.87
N HIS A 138 -25.90 11.81 9.43
CA HIS A 138 -25.88 11.47 10.85
C HIS A 138 -25.76 12.71 11.75
N LEU A 139 -24.90 13.66 11.39
CA LEU A 139 -24.74 14.91 12.14
C LEU A 139 -26.02 15.76 12.14
N LEU A 140 -26.71 15.84 10.99
CA LEU A 140 -28.00 16.54 10.89
C LEU A 140 -29.08 15.90 11.76
N LYS A 141 -29.10 14.56 11.84
CA LYS A 141 -30.01 13.82 12.72
C LYS A 141 -29.76 14.15 14.20
N ILE A 142 -28.49 14.14 14.63
CA ILE A 142 -28.12 14.50 16.01
C ILE A 142 -28.55 15.93 16.34
N GLN A 143 -28.34 16.88 15.42
CA GLN A 143 -28.74 18.27 15.61
C GLN A 143 -30.26 18.40 15.77
N ALA A 144 -31.05 17.72 14.93
CA ALA A 144 -32.50 17.74 15.00
C ALA A 144 -33.02 17.13 16.32
N GLU A 145 -32.41 16.05 16.80
CA GLU A 145 -32.77 15.42 18.09
C GLU A 145 -32.35 16.26 19.29
N GLY A 146 -31.22 16.97 19.22
CA GLY A 146 -30.73 17.86 20.26
C GLY A 146 -31.50 19.19 20.37
N LEU A 147 -32.11 19.67 19.28
CA LEU A 147 -33.01 20.83 19.28
C LEU A 147 -34.41 20.52 19.82
N ASN A 148 -34.79 19.24 19.89
CA ASN A 148 -36.08 18.77 20.42
C ASN A 148 -36.02 18.39 21.91
N LYS A 149 -34.90 18.65 22.59
CA LYS A 149 -34.75 18.58 24.05
C LYS A 149 -34.60 19.97 24.63
#